data_AF-A0A9D8AXW2-F1
#
_entry.id   AF-A0A9D8AXW2-F1
#
_cell.length_a   1.000
_cell.length_b   1.000
_cell.length_c   1.000
_cell.angle_alpha   90.00
_cell.angle_beta   90.00
_cell.angle_gamma   90.00
#
_symmetry.space_group_name_H-M   'P 1'
#
loop_
_entity.id
_entity.type
_entity.pdbx_description
1 polymer ?
#
loop_
_entity_poly.entity_id
_entity_poly.type
_entity_poly.pdbx_seq_one_letter_code
_entity_poly.pdbx_strand_id
1 'polypeptide(L)'
;MLSVSPKLGELLIRTTQTTDLEAALFKVLTEYVDFKTATLNQTIKELENKWRLPFDEFAQRARTGTLGQDAYSWEVEQDFWKWEQAVTLLKHYQSLRSV
;
A
#
# COMPACT_ATOMS: atom_id res chain seq x y z
N MET A 1 -29.43 -9.05 2.59
CA MET A 1 -29.25 -9.79 1.33
C MET A 1 -28.46 -8.93 0.38
N LEU A 2 -27.22 -9.31 0.09
CA LEU A 2 -26.40 -8.68 -0.93
C LEU A 2 -27.06 -8.93 -2.30
N SER A 3 -27.37 -7.88 -3.05
CA SER A 3 -27.88 -8.01 -4.42
C SER A 3 -26.81 -7.53 -5.38
N VAL A 4 -26.28 -8.45 -6.17
CA VAL A 4 -25.29 -8.19 -7.23
C VAL A 4 -25.80 -8.81 -8.52
N SER A 5 -25.30 -8.31 -9.67
CA SER A 5 -25.66 -8.93 -10.94
C SER A 5 -25.18 -10.39 -10.98
N PRO A 6 -25.90 -11.31 -11.66
CA PRO A 6 -25.52 -12.73 -11.71
C PRO A 6 -24.08 -12.96 -12.20
N LYS A 7 -23.63 -12.14 -13.17
CA LYS A 7 -22.25 -12.18 -13.68
C LYS A 7 -21.21 -11.84 -12.63
N LEU A 8 -21.48 -10.84 -11.79
CA LEU A 8 -20.58 -10.47 -10.69
C LEU A 8 -20.57 -11.55 -9.60
N GLY A 9 -21.73 -12.13 -9.29
CA GLY A 9 -21.81 -13.23 -8.32
C GLY A 9 -21.03 -14.47 -8.78
N GLU A 10 -21.18 -14.85 -10.05
CA GLU A 10 -20.42 -15.96 -10.64
C GLU A 10 -18.90 -15.69 -10.61
N LEU A 11 -18.47 -14.47 -10.92
CA LEU A 11 -17.06 -14.09 -10.86
C LEU A 11 -16.50 -14.17 -9.44
N LEU A 12 -17.23 -13.67 -8.45
CA LEU A 12 -16.83 -13.73 -7.04
C LEU A 12 -16.66 -15.19 -6.58
N ILE A 13 -17.65 -16.04 -6.85
CA ILE A 13 -17.60 -17.46 -6.47
C ILE A 13 -16.42 -18.18 -7.15
N ARG A 14 -16.21 -17.96 -8.45
CA ARG A 14 -15.11 -18.60 -9.19
C ARG A 14 -13.74 -18.14 -8.73
N THR A 15 -13.58 -16.86 -8.44
CA THR A 15 -12.30 -16.27 -8.04
C THR A 15 -11.92 -16.71 -6.63
N THR A 16 -12.89 -16.73 -5.71
CA THR A 16 -12.65 -17.03 -4.29
C THR A 16 -12.77 -18.50 -3.93
N GLN A 17 -13.41 -19.28 -4.81
CA GLN A 17 -13.85 -20.65 -4.59
C GLN A 17 -14.82 -20.80 -3.41
N THR A 18 -15.53 -19.70 -3.07
CA THR A 18 -16.51 -19.64 -1.97
C THR A 18 -17.91 -19.56 -2.56
N THR A 19 -18.80 -20.47 -2.20
CA THR A 19 -20.19 -20.52 -2.71
C THR A 19 -21.12 -19.50 -2.04
N ASP A 20 -20.81 -19.09 -0.81
CA ASP A 20 -21.48 -17.99 -0.13
C ASP A 20 -21.01 -16.65 -0.72
N LEU A 21 -21.96 -15.90 -1.28
CA LEU A 21 -21.67 -14.67 -2.03
C LEU A 21 -21.14 -13.54 -1.15
N GLU A 22 -21.65 -13.43 0.09
CA GLU A 22 -21.22 -12.40 1.02
C GLU A 22 -19.81 -12.70 1.51
N ALA A 23 -19.54 -13.95 1.89
CA ALA A 23 -18.20 -14.42 2.25
C ALA A 23 -17.21 -14.31 1.08
N ALA A 24 -17.65 -14.58 -0.15
CA ALA A 24 -16.82 -14.38 -1.35
C ALA A 24 -16.45 -12.90 -1.52
N LEU A 25 -17.41 -11.98 -1.40
CA LEU A 25 -17.12 -10.54 -1.47
C LEU A 25 -16.15 -10.10 -0.37
N PHE A 26 -16.41 -10.47 0.88
CA PHE A 26 -15.52 -10.14 2.00
C PHE A 26 -14.11 -10.67 1.77
N LYS A 27 -13.98 -11.92 1.31
CA LYS A 27 -12.68 -12.51 0.99
C LYS A 27 -11.91 -11.70 -0.05
N VAL A 28 -12.54 -11.30 -1.15
CA VAL A 28 -11.87 -10.46 -2.18
C VAL A 28 -11.41 -9.13 -1.60
N LEU A 29 -12.25 -8.48 -0.79
CA LEU A 29 -11.90 -7.18 -0.18
C LEU A 29 -10.73 -7.32 0.80
N THR A 30 -10.74 -8.35 1.64
CA THR A 30 -9.63 -8.63 2.58
C THR A 30 -8.34 -8.95 1.84
N GLU A 31 -8.39 -9.85 0.86
CA GLU A 31 -7.21 -10.21 0.06
C GLU A 31 -6.67 -9.01 -0.74
N TYR A 32 -7.53 -8.12 -1.23
CA TYR A 32 -7.13 -6.87 -1.86
C TYR A 32 -6.38 -5.95 -0.90
N VAL A 33 -6.91 -5.75 0.32
CA VAL A 33 -6.26 -4.94 1.36
C VAL A 33 -4.91 -5.54 1.75
N ASP A 34 -4.82 -6.86 1.89
CA ASP A 34 -3.58 -7.57 2.18
C ASP A 34 -2.55 -7.42 1.06
N PHE A 35 -2.98 -7.61 -0.19
CA PHE A 35 -2.13 -7.43 -1.35
C PHE A 35 -1.58 -6.00 -1.47
N LYS A 36 -2.46 -4.99 -1.28
CA LYS A 36 -2.05 -3.57 -1.27
C LYS A 36 -1.05 -3.28 -0.15
N THR A 37 -1.34 -3.75 1.05
CA THR A 37 -0.46 -3.59 2.22
C THR A 37 0.91 -4.24 1.99
N ALA A 38 0.96 -5.45 1.43
CA ALA A 38 2.21 -6.15 1.11
C ALA A 38 3.05 -5.37 0.08
N THR A 39 2.40 -4.89 -0.98
CA THR A 39 3.06 -4.10 -2.05
C THR A 39 3.65 -2.78 -1.51
N LEU A 40 2.90 -2.09 -0.65
CA LEU A 40 3.35 -0.84 -0.03
C LEU A 40 4.52 -1.07 0.93
N ASN A 41 4.46 -2.12 1.75
CA ASN A 41 5.57 -2.51 2.61
C ASN A 41 6.83 -2.85 1.81
N GLN A 42 6.69 -3.55 0.68
CA GLN A 42 7.80 -3.85 -0.20
C GLN A 42 8.41 -2.57 -0.79
N THR A 43 7.58 -1.64 -1.25
CA THR A 43 8.02 -0.33 -1.76
C THR A 43 8.79 0.46 -0.70
N ILE A 44 8.28 0.50 0.54
CA ILE A 44 8.94 1.16 1.67
C ILE A 44 10.30 0.51 1.94
N LYS A 45 10.37 -0.82 2.02
CA LYS A 45 11.63 -1.55 2.24
C LYS A 45 12.66 -1.31 1.14
N GLU A 46 12.25 -1.21 -0.11
CA GLU A 46 13.15 -0.91 -1.23
C GLU A 46 13.78 0.47 -1.07
N LEU A 47 12.99 1.47 -0.66
CA LEU A 47 13.47 2.82 -0.41
C LEU A 47 14.35 2.89 0.85
N GLU A 48 13.98 2.19 1.92
CA GLU A 48 14.82 2.04 3.13
C GLU A 48 16.17 1.42 2.80
N ASN A 49 16.19 0.41 1.94
CA ASN A 49 17.43 -0.24 1.50
C ASN A 49 18.27 0.66 0.59
N LYS A 50 17.62 1.44 -0.29
CA LYS A 50 18.30 2.40 -1.18
C LYS A 50 18.99 3.49 -0.37
N TRP A 51 18.29 4.07 0.59
CA TRP A 51 18.78 5.22 1.36
C TRP A 51 19.49 4.84 2.66
N ARG A 52 19.40 3.57 3.07
CA ARG A 52 19.94 3.05 4.35
C ARG A 52 19.41 3.80 5.58
N LEU A 53 18.18 4.29 5.48
CA LEU A 53 17.53 5.14 6.49
C LEU A 53 16.04 4.78 6.55
N PRO A 54 15.36 4.92 7.69
CA PRO A 54 13.90 4.94 7.75
C PRO A 54 13.34 6.24 7.17
N PHE A 55 12.07 6.23 6.74
CA PHE A 55 11.43 7.38 6.08
C PHE A 55 11.53 8.69 6.88
N ASP A 56 11.21 8.65 8.18
CA ASP A 56 11.18 9.86 9.00
C ASP A 56 12.58 10.51 9.11
N GLU A 57 13.62 9.69 9.17
CA GLU A 57 15.00 10.17 9.20
C GLU A 57 15.44 10.70 7.82
N PHE A 58 15.08 10.00 6.74
CA PHE A 58 15.30 10.48 5.38
C PHE A 58 14.62 11.83 5.15
N ALA A 59 13.34 11.97 5.52
CA ALA A 59 12.57 13.20 5.39
C ALA A 59 13.18 14.35 6.18
N GLN A 60 13.65 14.09 7.40
CA GLN A 60 14.31 15.11 8.22
C GLN A 60 15.66 15.53 7.63
N ARG A 61 16.47 14.59 7.14
CA ARG A 61 17.77 14.87 6.52
C ARG A 61 17.63 15.62 5.19
N ALA A 62 16.63 15.28 4.38
CA ALA A 62 16.30 16.03 3.17
C ALA A 62 15.92 17.48 3.49
N ARG A 63 15.02 17.71 4.46
CA ARG A 63 14.61 19.05 4.90
C ARG A 63 15.74 19.90 5.46
N THR A 64 16.68 19.28 6.17
CA THR A 64 17.80 19.97 6.82
C THR A 64 19.05 20.07 5.94
N GLY A 65 19.02 19.53 4.72
CA GLY A 65 20.17 19.52 3.82
C GLY A 65 21.32 18.61 4.30
N THR A 66 21.05 17.65 5.18
CA THR A 66 22.05 16.74 5.78
C THR A 66 22.04 15.34 5.18
N LEU A 67 21.35 15.16 4.04
CA LEU A 67 21.22 13.88 3.34
C LEU A 67 22.55 13.40 2.72
N GLY A 68 23.53 14.29 2.54
CA GLY A 68 24.79 13.99 1.86
C GLY A 68 24.68 13.95 0.33
N GLN A 69 23.49 14.24 -0.20
CA GLN A 69 23.19 14.46 -1.62
C GLN A 69 22.38 15.75 -1.75
N ASP A 70 22.28 16.29 -2.97
CA ASP A 70 21.42 17.43 -3.24
C ASP A 70 19.96 17.06 -2.97
N ALA A 71 19.38 17.66 -1.93
CA ALA A 71 18.02 17.40 -1.49
C ALA A 71 16.97 17.82 -2.54
N TYR A 72 17.34 18.69 -3.48
CA TYR A 72 16.50 19.15 -4.59
C TYR A 72 16.83 18.44 -5.91
N SER A 73 17.69 17.42 -5.86
CA SER A 73 17.86 16.56 -7.02
C SER A 73 16.55 15.84 -7.33
N TRP A 74 16.28 15.70 -8.63
CA TRP A 74 15.09 15.00 -9.12
C TRP A 74 14.93 13.60 -8.53
N GLU A 75 16.04 12.88 -8.32
CA GLU A 75 16.02 11.55 -7.71
C GLU A 75 15.54 11.57 -6.25
N VAL A 76 16.05 12.50 -5.44
CA VAL A 76 15.64 12.65 -4.04
C VAL A 76 14.17 13.03 -3.96
N GLU A 77 13.70 13.96 -4.79
CA GLU A 77 12.30 14.39 -4.81
C GLU A 77 11.36 13.26 -5.23
N GLN A 78 11.70 12.51 -6.29
CA GLN A 78 10.90 11.37 -6.73
C GLN A 78 10.80 10.29 -5.64
N ASP A 79 11.91 9.96 -5.01
CA ASP A 79 11.92 8.97 -3.93
C ASP A 79 11.13 9.47 -2.72
N PHE A 80 11.28 10.75 -2.35
CA PHE A 80 10.51 11.35 -1.26
C PHE A 80 9.00 11.23 -1.50
N TRP A 81 8.51 11.66 -2.66
CA TRP A 81 7.07 11.61 -2.96
C TRP A 81 6.55 10.17 -3.02
N LYS A 82 7.30 9.27 -3.65
CA LYS A 82 6.95 7.85 -3.72
C LYS A 82 6.84 7.26 -2.32
N TRP A 83 7.78 7.58 -1.44
CA TRP A 83 7.82 7.06 -0.08
C TRP A 83 6.70 7.62 0.79
N GLU A 84 6.48 8.94 0.73
CA GLU A 84 5.42 9.62 1.48
C GLU A 84 4.05 9.07 1.09
N GLN A 85 3.82 8.87 -0.21
CA GLN A 85 2.62 8.22 -0.71
C GLN A 85 2.48 6.79 -0.17
N ALA A 86 3.57 6.01 -0.20
CA ALA A 86 3.54 4.63 0.26
C ALA A 86 3.20 4.53 1.76
N VAL A 87 3.83 5.35 2.61
CA VAL A 87 3.57 5.41 4.06
C VAL A 87 2.14 5.86 4.34
N THR A 88 1.65 6.87 3.62
CA THR A 88 0.28 7.39 3.80
C THR A 88 -0.77 6.36 3.41
N LEU A 89 -0.61 5.71 2.25
CA LEU A 89 -1.52 4.67 1.80
C LEU A 89 -1.48 3.44 2.71
N LEU A 90 -0.30 3.08 3.23
CA LEU A 90 -0.16 1.95 4.15
C LEU A 90 -1.00 2.19 5.42
N LYS A 91 -0.90 3.38 6.01
CA LYS A 91 -1.72 3.77 7.17
C LYS A 91 -3.22 3.68 6.86
N HIS A 92 -3.63 4.13 5.67
CA HIS A 92 -5.02 4.03 5.23
C HIS A 92 -5.49 2.57 5.15
N TYR A 93 -4.78 1.68 4.44
CA TYR A 93 -5.18 0.28 4.32
C TYR A 93 -5.14 -0.48 5.64
N GLN A 94 -4.19 -0.16 6.53
CA GLN A 94 -4.14 -0.72 7.88
C GLN A 94 -5.38 -0.34 8.70
N SER A 95 -5.89 0.90 8.56
CA SER A 95 -7.14 1.32 9.23
C SER A 95 -8.38 0.59 8.72
N LEU A 96 -8.38 0.08 7.48
CA LEU A 96 -9.48 -0.72 6.94
C LEU A 96 -9.48 -2.15 7.50
N ARG A 97 -8.34 -2.66 7.98
CA ARG A 97 -8.22 -4.00 8.57
C ARG A 97 -8.69 -4.07 10.03
N SER A 98 -8.81 -2.92 10.69
CA SER A 98 -9.34 -2.80 12.06
C SER A 98 -10.86 -2.65 12.12
N VAL A 99 -11.54 -2.69 10.97
CA VAL A 99 -13.01 -2.70 10.84
C VAL A 99 -13.50 -4.13 10.74
#